data_AF-A0A059P8A3-F1
#
_entry.id   AF-A0A059P8A3-F1
#
_cell.length_a   1.000
_cell.length_b   1.000
_cell.length_c   1.000
_cell.angle_alpha   90.00
_cell.angle_beta   90.00
_cell.angle_gamma   90.00
#
_symmetry.space_group_name_H-M   'P 1'
#
loop_
_entity.id
_entity.type
_entity.pdbx_description
1 polymer ?
#
loop_
_entity_poly.entity_id
_entity_poly.type
_entity_poly.pdbx_seq_one_letter_code
_entity_poly.pdbx_strand_id
1 'polypeptide(L)'
;GEGSELGEHTVSVCTADHAVHANEKLQEAIEKMKGGTRQKILIGTGHGMCTCQGAAFEYIFNIEHELNKAGVRDMADIKWISNESFLGDFGMGGLHMKSMGFAVSSKIFSESLFTERGIPWIIGAHVSKVESGKVHYELLDGSTDEEEFDFAM
;
A
#
# COMPACT_ATOMS: atom_id res chain seq x y z
N GLY A 1 -0.34 6.54 14.89
CA GLY A 1 -1.45 7.41 15.34
C GLY A 1 -2.62 6.54 15.70
N GLU A 2 -3.21 6.77 16.87
CA GLU A 2 -4.44 6.10 17.30
C GLU A 2 -5.65 6.68 16.55
N GLY A 3 -6.27 5.87 15.70
CA GLY A 3 -7.74 5.76 15.49
C GLY A 3 -8.60 6.92 14.97
N SER A 4 -8.23 8.20 15.13
CA SER A 4 -9.14 9.31 14.76
C SER A 4 -8.46 10.61 14.31
N GLU A 5 -7.15 10.73 14.47
CA GLU A 5 -6.41 11.90 13.98
C GLU A 5 -5.77 11.55 12.65
N LEU A 6 -5.98 12.42 11.64
CA LEU A 6 -5.23 12.36 10.38
C LEU A 6 -3.74 12.30 10.71
N GLY A 7 -3.04 11.27 10.26
CA GLY A 7 -1.59 11.24 10.38
C GLY A 7 -1.00 12.46 9.69
N GLU A 8 -0.08 13.18 10.33
CA GLU A 8 0.53 14.38 9.75
C GLU A 8 1.35 14.08 8.48
N HIS A 9 1.71 12.83 8.26
CA HIS A 9 2.65 12.41 7.22
C HIS A 9 2.10 11.32 6.28
N THR A 10 0.95 10.73 6.59
CA THR A 10 0.31 9.67 5.79
C THR A 10 -1.18 9.93 5.66
N VAL A 11 -1.79 9.45 4.58
CA VAL A 11 -3.24 9.54 4.38
C VAL A 11 -3.93 8.23 4.71
N SER A 12 -5.26 8.21 4.76
CA SER A 12 -6.02 6.96 4.92
C SER A 12 -7.36 7.07 4.20
N VAL A 13 -8.10 5.97 4.14
CA VAL A 13 -9.41 5.89 3.45
C VAL A 13 -10.48 5.28 4.34
N CYS A 14 -10.23 5.21 5.65
CA CYS A 14 -11.13 4.61 6.64
C CYS A 14 -12.43 5.41 6.82
N THR A 15 -12.42 6.69 6.46
CA THR A 15 -13.59 7.59 6.53
C THR A 15 -13.70 8.38 5.23
N ALA A 16 -14.88 8.95 4.95
CA ALA A 16 -15.11 9.77 3.76
C ALA A 16 -14.18 10.99 3.72
N ASP A 17 -14.02 11.70 4.84
CA ASP A 17 -13.15 12.87 4.92
C ASP A 17 -11.68 12.51 4.67
N HIS A 18 -11.24 11.36 5.21
CA HIS A 18 -9.88 10.87 4.96
C HIS A 18 -9.70 10.51 3.47
N ALA A 19 -10.70 9.92 2.83
CA ALA A 19 -10.65 9.57 1.41
C ALA A 19 -10.59 10.83 0.50
N VAL A 20 -11.29 11.91 0.85
CA VAL A 20 -11.18 13.19 0.14
C VAL A 20 -9.76 13.76 0.27
N HIS A 21 -9.23 13.83 1.51
CA HIS A 21 -7.86 14.30 1.75
C HIS A 21 -6.81 13.43 1.04
N ALA A 22 -6.98 12.11 1.05
CA ALA A 22 -6.12 11.18 0.32
C ALA A 22 -6.12 11.46 -1.19
N ASN A 23 -7.29 11.76 -1.77
CA ASN A 23 -7.40 12.12 -3.17
C ASN A 23 -6.65 13.43 -3.49
N GLU A 24 -6.81 14.46 -2.65
CA GLU A 24 -6.07 15.73 -2.80
C GLU A 24 -4.56 15.50 -2.83
N LYS A 25 -4.04 14.70 -1.88
CA LYS A 25 -2.62 14.33 -1.85
C LYS A 25 -2.17 13.49 -3.04
N LEU A 26 -3.03 12.61 -3.55
CA LEU A 26 -2.74 11.86 -4.76
C LEU A 26 -2.65 12.78 -5.99
N GLN A 27 -3.55 13.77 -6.10
CA GLN A 27 -3.49 14.75 -7.19
C GLN A 27 -2.20 15.59 -7.11
N GLU A 28 -1.77 16.01 -5.92
CA GLU A 28 -0.48 16.69 -5.72
C GLU A 28 0.69 15.83 -6.24
N ALA A 29 0.71 14.53 -5.91
CA ALA A 29 1.74 13.60 -6.41
C ALA A 29 1.68 13.42 -7.94
N ILE A 30 0.48 13.32 -8.52
CA ILE A 30 0.28 13.24 -9.97
C ILE A 30 0.83 14.47 -10.68
N GLU A 31 0.56 15.67 -10.16
CA GLU A 31 1.07 16.91 -10.76
C GLU A 31 2.60 17.00 -10.69
N LYS A 32 3.22 16.54 -9.60
CA LYS A 32 4.68 16.41 -9.51
C LYS A 32 5.24 15.45 -10.57
N MET A 33 4.57 14.32 -10.79
CA MET A 33 4.96 13.35 -11.83
C MET A 33 4.80 13.89 -13.25
N LYS A 34 3.71 14.60 -13.54
CA LYS A 34 3.54 15.31 -14.83
C LYS A 34 4.63 16.37 -15.04
N GLY A 35 5.10 16.99 -13.96
CA GLY A 35 6.25 17.90 -13.95
C GLY A 35 7.61 17.21 -14.12
N GLY A 36 7.67 15.88 -14.24
CA GLY A 36 8.91 15.12 -14.43
C GLY A 36 9.57 14.65 -13.13
N THR A 37 8.94 14.87 -11.97
CA THR A 37 9.49 14.39 -10.68
C THR A 37 8.94 13.00 -10.37
N ARG A 38 9.82 11.98 -10.32
CA ARG A 38 9.41 10.63 -9.89
C ARG A 38 8.87 10.66 -8.46
N GLN A 39 7.91 9.79 -8.13
CA GLN A 39 7.32 9.71 -6.81
C GLN A 39 7.39 8.29 -6.24
N LYS A 40 7.85 8.17 -4.99
CA LYS A 40 7.79 6.93 -4.20
C LYS A 40 6.42 6.81 -3.55
N ILE A 41 5.70 5.74 -3.83
CA ILE A 41 4.33 5.50 -3.35
C ILE A 41 4.33 4.24 -2.48
N LEU A 42 4.00 4.39 -1.20
CA LEU A 42 3.98 3.28 -0.23
C LEU A 42 2.56 3.04 0.27
N ILE A 43 1.96 1.89 -0.06
CA ILE A 43 0.57 1.57 0.31
C ILE A 43 0.53 0.31 1.15
N GLY A 44 -0.30 0.26 2.18
CA GLY A 44 -0.67 -1.01 2.79
C GLY A 44 -1.26 -0.91 4.19
N THR A 45 -0.91 -1.84 5.07
CA THR A 45 -1.37 -1.88 6.46
C THR A 45 -0.21 -1.59 7.40
N GLY A 46 -0.04 -0.32 7.75
CA GLY A 46 1.11 0.13 8.51
C GLY A 46 1.20 -0.48 9.91
N HIS A 47 0.14 -0.43 10.71
CA HIS A 47 0.23 -0.91 12.10
C HIS A 47 0.03 -2.44 12.18
N GLY A 48 0.83 -3.12 13.01
CA GLY A 48 0.76 -4.59 13.18
C GLY A 48 -0.58 -5.14 13.70
N MET A 49 -1.45 -4.28 14.23
CA MET A 49 -2.81 -4.63 14.67
C MET A 49 -3.89 -4.33 13.61
N CYS A 50 -3.53 -3.85 12.41
CA CYS A 50 -4.50 -3.60 11.35
C CYS A 50 -5.11 -4.91 10.81
N THR A 51 -6.42 -4.88 10.53
CA THR A 51 -7.21 -6.05 10.12
C THR A 51 -7.99 -5.85 8.81
N CYS A 52 -7.78 -4.73 8.10
CA CYS A 52 -8.52 -4.37 6.88
C CYS A 52 -7.64 -4.43 5.61
N GLN A 53 -6.85 -5.48 5.46
CA GLN A 53 -5.89 -5.67 4.36
C GLN A 53 -6.56 -5.64 2.97
N GLY A 54 -7.80 -6.14 2.86
CA GLY A 54 -8.53 -6.16 1.59
C GLY A 54 -8.77 -4.75 1.01
N ALA A 55 -9.09 -3.77 1.86
CA ALA A 55 -9.28 -2.39 1.40
C ALA A 55 -7.97 -1.77 0.90
N ALA A 56 -6.86 -2.00 1.61
CA ALA A 56 -5.55 -1.52 1.19
C ALA A 56 -5.10 -2.19 -0.12
N PHE A 57 -5.36 -3.51 -0.28
CA PHE A 57 -5.09 -4.26 -1.51
C PHE A 57 -5.89 -3.73 -2.69
N GLU A 58 -7.15 -3.33 -2.51
CA GLU A 58 -7.91 -2.67 -3.58
C GLU A 58 -7.31 -1.30 -3.93
N TYR A 59 -6.97 -0.51 -2.91
CA TYR A 59 -6.53 0.88 -3.09
C TYR A 59 -5.18 1.01 -3.80
N ILE A 60 -4.23 0.11 -3.59
CA ILE A 60 -2.97 0.15 -4.35
C ILE A 60 -3.22 0.03 -5.85
N PHE A 61 -4.20 -0.77 -6.28
CA PHE A 61 -4.59 -0.88 -7.69
C PHE A 61 -5.49 0.26 -8.18
N ASN A 62 -6.33 0.83 -7.32
CA ASN A 62 -7.09 2.04 -7.67
C ASN A 62 -6.15 3.24 -7.89
N ILE A 63 -5.13 3.40 -7.05
CA ILE A 63 -4.07 4.39 -7.24
C ILE A 63 -3.36 4.13 -8.56
N GLU A 64 -2.87 2.91 -8.77
CA GLU A 64 -2.21 2.53 -10.01
C GLU A 64 -3.08 2.80 -11.26
N HIS A 65 -4.38 2.52 -11.19
CA HIS A 65 -5.33 2.81 -12.26
C HIS A 65 -5.41 4.31 -12.55
N GLU A 66 -5.54 5.16 -11.53
CA GLU A 66 -5.58 6.61 -11.73
C GLU A 66 -4.25 7.15 -12.25
N LEU A 67 -3.10 6.58 -11.85
CA LEU A 67 -1.80 6.96 -12.42
C LEU A 67 -1.67 6.58 -13.90
N ASN A 68 -2.17 5.40 -14.28
CA ASN A 68 -2.23 4.98 -15.68
C ASN A 68 -3.12 5.90 -16.51
N LYS A 69 -4.30 6.24 -15.98
CA LYS A 69 -5.25 7.17 -16.62
C LYS A 69 -4.69 8.58 -16.76
N ALA A 70 -3.89 9.03 -15.79
CA ALA A 70 -3.16 10.29 -15.85
C ALA A 70 -1.91 10.22 -16.75
N GLY A 71 -1.52 9.04 -17.22
CA GLY A 71 -0.36 8.83 -18.09
C GLY A 71 1.00 8.96 -17.40
N VAL A 72 1.07 8.74 -16.08
CA VAL A 72 2.27 8.95 -15.26
C VAL A 72 2.69 7.73 -14.44
N ARG A 73 2.11 6.55 -14.70
CA ARG A 73 2.40 5.32 -13.95
C ARG A 73 3.88 4.94 -13.93
N ASP A 74 4.59 5.19 -15.02
CA ASP A 74 6.03 4.95 -15.18
C ASP A 74 6.90 5.85 -14.30
N MET A 75 6.37 6.99 -13.85
CA MET A 75 7.01 7.92 -12.91
C MET A 75 6.79 7.55 -11.44
N ALA A 76 6.02 6.50 -11.16
CA ALA A 76 5.69 6.05 -9.80
C ALA A 76 6.42 4.76 -9.43
N ASP A 77 7.17 4.82 -8.33
CA ASP A 77 7.78 3.68 -7.67
C ASP A 77 6.82 3.20 -6.57
N ILE A 78 5.90 2.29 -6.92
CA ILE A 78 4.83 1.81 -6.04
C ILE A 78 5.32 0.57 -5.28
N LYS A 79 5.22 0.59 -3.95
CA LYS A 79 5.59 -0.51 -3.06
C LYS A 79 4.47 -0.80 -2.06
N TRP A 80 4.33 -2.07 -1.71
CA TRP A 80 3.43 -2.54 -0.69
C TRP A 80 4.13 -2.81 0.63
N ILE A 81 3.49 -2.49 1.76
CA ILE A 81 3.96 -2.85 3.10
C ILE A 81 2.80 -3.35 3.95
N SER A 82 2.96 -4.52 4.57
CA SER A 82 1.87 -5.13 5.32
C SER A 82 2.34 -5.98 6.49
N ASN A 83 1.51 -6.04 7.52
CA ASN A 83 1.65 -6.91 8.67
C ASN A 83 1.28 -8.38 8.38
N GLU A 84 0.84 -8.69 7.16
CA GLU A 84 0.52 -10.05 6.73
C GLU A 84 1.72 -11.00 6.83
N SER A 85 1.46 -12.25 7.22
CA SER A 85 2.49 -13.29 7.29
C SER A 85 3.02 -13.71 5.90
N PHE A 86 2.18 -13.58 4.87
CA PHE A 86 2.51 -13.72 3.47
C PHE A 86 1.57 -12.84 2.64
N LEU A 87 1.99 -12.42 1.44
CA LEU A 87 1.16 -11.58 0.57
C LEU A 87 -0.16 -12.29 0.22
N GLY A 88 -1.31 -11.65 0.53
CA GLY A 88 -2.63 -12.23 0.30
C GLY A 88 -3.15 -13.12 1.43
N ASP A 89 -2.55 -13.04 2.62
CA ASP A 89 -3.09 -13.57 3.88
C ASP A 89 -4.42 -12.87 4.24
N PHE A 90 -4.52 -11.58 3.95
CA PHE A 90 -5.68 -10.72 4.18
C PHE A 90 -6.21 -10.73 5.63
N GLY A 91 -5.35 -11.09 6.60
CA GLY A 91 -5.71 -11.20 8.01
C GLY A 91 -6.60 -12.39 8.35
N MET A 92 -6.76 -13.36 7.44
CA MET A 92 -7.64 -14.53 7.61
C MET A 92 -6.94 -15.87 7.31
N GLY A 93 -5.62 -15.89 7.14
CA GLY A 93 -4.86 -17.08 6.77
C GLY A 93 -4.92 -17.41 5.28
N GLY A 94 -5.32 -16.45 4.45
CA GLY A 94 -5.53 -16.61 3.02
C GLY A 94 -6.89 -17.22 2.64
N LEU A 95 -7.13 -17.28 1.32
CA LEU A 95 -8.40 -17.64 0.72
C LEU A 95 -8.15 -18.65 -0.41
N HIS A 96 -9.17 -19.43 -0.77
CA HIS A 96 -9.20 -20.17 -2.03
C HIS A 96 -10.33 -19.63 -2.91
N MET A 97 -9.97 -19.22 -4.12
CA MET A 97 -10.91 -18.68 -5.11
C MET A 97 -11.00 -19.63 -6.28
N LYS A 98 -12.16 -19.70 -6.93
CA LYS A 98 -12.29 -20.41 -8.21
C LYS A 98 -11.91 -19.47 -9.35
N SER A 99 -10.87 -19.82 -10.09
CA SER A 99 -10.47 -19.12 -11.32
C SER A 99 -10.18 -20.14 -12.41
N MET A 100 -10.71 -19.88 -13.62
CA MET A 100 -10.54 -20.76 -14.79
C MET A 100 -10.82 -22.26 -14.53
N GLY A 101 -11.76 -22.57 -13.63
CA GLY A 101 -12.13 -23.95 -13.26
C GLY A 101 -11.27 -24.60 -12.16
N PHE A 102 -10.24 -23.92 -11.66
CA PHE A 102 -9.35 -24.43 -10.61
C PHE A 102 -9.49 -23.62 -9.31
N ALA A 103 -9.18 -24.25 -8.18
CA ALA A 103 -9.00 -23.55 -6.91
C ALA A 103 -7.60 -22.92 -6.89
N VAL A 104 -7.54 -21.60 -6.73
CA VAL A 104 -6.31 -20.81 -6.66
C VAL A 104 -6.24 -20.17 -5.28
N SER A 105 -5.09 -20.25 -4.62
CA SER A 105 -4.89 -19.58 -3.34
C SER A 105 -4.73 -18.07 -3.54
N SER A 106 -5.18 -17.29 -2.57
CA SER A 106 -4.99 -15.83 -2.54
C SER A 106 -3.51 -15.45 -2.60
N LYS A 107 -2.63 -16.27 -2.04
CA LYS A 107 -1.19 -16.09 -2.13
C LYS A 107 -0.71 -16.08 -3.59
N ILE A 108 -0.98 -17.15 -4.34
CA ILE A 108 -0.55 -17.25 -5.74
C ILE A 108 -1.17 -16.13 -6.57
N PHE A 109 -2.44 -15.83 -6.33
CA PHE A 109 -3.14 -14.75 -7.00
C PHE A 109 -2.48 -13.39 -6.76
N SER A 110 -2.26 -13.02 -5.50
CA SER A 110 -1.68 -11.73 -5.14
C SER A 110 -0.22 -11.60 -5.59
N GLU A 111 0.61 -12.63 -5.39
CA GLU A 111 2.01 -12.64 -5.86
C GLU A 111 2.11 -12.49 -7.38
N SER A 112 1.23 -13.17 -8.13
CA SER A 112 1.19 -13.05 -9.59
C SER A 112 0.81 -11.63 -10.02
N LEU A 113 -0.23 -11.07 -9.41
CA LEU A 113 -0.75 -9.74 -9.76
C LEU A 113 0.26 -8.63 -9.45
N PHE A 114 0.92 -8.70 -8.29
CA PHE A 114 1.94 -7.73 -7.90
C PHE A 114 3.17 -7.83 -8.79
N THR A 115 3.61 -9.04 -9.11
CA THR A 115 4.76 -9.27 -10.01
C THR A 115 4.47 -8.74 -11.42
N GLU A 116 3.30 -9.07 -11.97
CA GLU A 116 2.87 -8.60 -13.31
C GLU A 116 2.86 -7.06 -13.39
N ARG A 117 2.46 -6.39 -12.30
CA ARG A 117 2.36 -4.94 -12.21
C ARG A 117 3.64 -4.25 -11.73
N GLY A 118 4.70 -5.01 -11.46
CA GLY A 118 5.98 -4.50 -10.99
C GLY A 118 5.91 -3.81 -9.62
N ILE A 119 5.09 -4.35 -8.70
CA ILE A 119 4.89 -3.81 -7.35
C ILE A 119 5.68 -4.70 -6.37
N PRO A 120 6.86 -4.28 -5.87
CA PRO A 120 7.54 -4.97 -4.77
C PRO A 120 6.73 -4.87 -3.47
N TRP A 121 6.97 -5.81 -2.55
CA TRP A 121 6.28 -5.86 -1.26
C TRP A 121 7.21 -6.14 -0.08
N ILE A 122 6.81 -5.62 1.08
CA ILE A 122 7.35 -5.90 2.41
C ILE A 122 6.22 -6.56 3.22
N ILE A 123 6.48 -7.73 3.78
CA ILE A 123 5.51 -8.52 4.56
C ILE A 123 6.05 -8.81 5.96
N GLY A 124 5.15 -9.11 6.89
CA GLY A 124 5.50 -9.31 8.29
C GLY A 124 6.02 -8.02 8.95
N ALA A 125 5.63 -6.85 8.43
CA ALA A 125 6.11 -5.56 8.89
C ALA A 125 5.09 -4.88 9.82
N HIS A 126 5.58 -4.41 10.97
CA HIS A 126 4.89 -3.50 11.86
C HIS A 126 5.53 -2.12 11.73
N VAL A 127 4.83 -1.16 11.13
CA VAL A 127 5.24 0.26 11.12
C VAL A 127 5.06 0.83 12.51
N SER A 128 6.18 1.07 13.18
CA SER A 128 6.23 1.58 14.55
C SER A 128 6.26 3.11 14.59
N LYS A 129 6.78 3.75 13.54
CA LYS A 129 6.87 5.22 13.45
C LYS A 129 6.70 5.70 12.00
N VAL A 130 6.01 6.83 11.87
CA VAL A 130 5.90 7.57 10.60
C VAL A 130 6.51 8.95 10.81
N GLU A 131 7.46 9.33 9.96
CA GLU A 131 8.08 10.64 9.88
C GLU A 131 7.78 11.27 8.52
N SER A 132 8.16 12.54 8.35
CA SER A 132 8.03 13.22 7.07
C SER A 132 8.85 12.49 5.99
N GLY A 133 8.15 11.84 5.06
CA GLY A 133 8.74 11.13 3.91
C GLY A 133 9.37 9.78 4.22
N LYS A 134 9.16 9.21 5.41
CA LYS A 134 9.75 7.92 5.80
C LYS A 134 8.95 7.16 6.86
N VAL A 135 8.86 5.84 6.73
CA VAL A 135 8.36 4.95 7.79
C VAL A 135 9.49 4.13 8.40
N HIS A 136 9.37 3.81 9.68
CA HIS A 136 10.20 2.82 10.37
C HIS A 136 9.35 1.61 10.68
N TYR A 137 9.84 0.42 10.37
CA TYR A 137 9.13 -0.82 10.62
C TYR A 137 10.02 -1.89 11.27
N GLU A 138 9.37 -2.76 12.03
CA GLU A 138 9.95 -3.97 12.62
C GLU A 138 9.40 -5.19 11.87
N LEU A 139 10.28 -6.14 11.53
CA LEU A 139 9.94 -7.39 10.88
C LEU A 139 9.72 -8.51 11.92
N LEU A 140 9.09 -9.61 11.50
CA LEU A 140 8.81 -10.77 12.37
C LEU A 140 10.06 -11.39 13.02
N ASP A 141 11.24 -11.21 12.45
CA ASP A 141 12.51 -11.68 13.01
C ASP A 141 13.13 -10.70 14.03
N GLY A 142 12.45 -9.59 14.32
CA GLY A 142 12.89 -8.53 15.23
C GLY A 142 13.86 -7.53 14.61
N SER A 143 14.23 -7.68 13.34
CA SER A 143 15.01 -6.66 12.63
C SER A 143 14.17 -5.43 12.34
N THR A 144 14.82 -4.26 12.31
CA THR A 144 14.18 -2.98 12.03
C THR A 144 14.78 -2.37 10.78
N ASP A 145 13.95 -1.73 9.97
CA ASP A 145 14.38 -1.06 8.74
C ASP A 145 13.47 0.13 8.44
N GLU A 146 13.80 0.87 7.38
CA GLU A 146 13.10 2.09 6.99
C GLU A 146 12.76 2.13 5.49
N GLU A 147 11.61 2.73 5.17
CA GLU A 147 11.17 2.91 3.78
C GLU A 147 10.78 4.37 3.53
N GLU A 148 11.38 4.97 2.51
CA GLU A 148 11.08 6.34 2.09
C GLU A 148 9.86 6.40 1.18
N PHE A 149 9.08 7.47 1.31
CA PHE A 149 7.90 7.71 0.48
C PHE A 149 7.71 9.21 0.19
N ASP A 150 7.09 9.52 -0.95
CA ASP A 150 6.56 10.86 -1.25
C ASP A 150 5.04 10.92 -1.00
N PHE A 151 4.36 9.78 -1.14
CA PHE A 151 2.95 9.56 -0.81
C PHE A 151 2.81 8.20 -0.12
N ALA A 152 2.11 8.17 1.02
CA ALA A 152 1.85 6.93 1.74
C ALA A 152 0.42 6.85 2.30
N MET A 153 -0.14 5.64 2.24
CA MET A 153 -1.51 5.31 2.68
C MET A 153 -1.56 3.97 3.42
#